data_AF-A0A1F7XK26-F1
#
_entry.id   AF-A0A1F7XK26-F1
#
_cell.length_a   1.000
_cell.length_b   1.000
_cell.length_c   1.000
_cell.angle_alpha   90.00
_cell.angle_beta   90.00
_cell.angle_gamma   90.00
#
_symmetry.space_group_name_H-M   'P 1'
#
loop_
_entity.id
_entity.type
_entity.pdbx_description
1 polymer ?
#
loop_
_entity_poly.entity_id
_entity_poly.type
_entity_poly.pdbx_seq_one_letter_code
_entity_poly.pdbx_strand_id
1 'polypeptide(L)'
;MALTNKDLMAIKDLMEVTFDERLDDAIENRIATKDDISHLPTKDEFYGKMDEVMGELKVIREGQEILTHKVYEDHEPRISKVEKKLQIQSSA
;
A
#
# COMPACT_ATOMS: atom_id res chain seq x y z
N MET A 1 59.15 -16.24 -22.88
CA MET A 1 58.92 -15.87 -21.47
C MET A 1 57.93 -16.86 -20.90
N ALA A 2 58.30 -17.56 -19.83
CA ALA A 2 57.39 -18.48 -19.15
C ALA A 2 56.73 -17.75 -17.98
N LEU A 3 55.43 -17.97 -17.78
CA LEU A 3 54.74 -17.54 -16.57
C LEU A 3 55.41 -18.19 -15.36
N THR A 4 55.68 -17.38 -14.34
CA THR A 4 56.25 -17.84 -13.08
C THR A 4 55.16 -18.09 -12.05
N ASN A 5 55.47 -18.84 -11.00
CA ASN A 5 54.55 -19.05 -9.89
C ASN A 5 54.08 -17.74 -9.23
N LYS A 6 54.91 -16.68 -9.29
CA LYS A 6 54.55 -15.36 -8.79
C LYS A 6 53.40 -14.74 -9.60
N ASP A 7 53.43 -14.93 -10.92
CA ASP A 7 52.38 -14.43 -11.81
C ASP A 7 51.05 -15.19 -11.58
N LEU A 8 51.13 -16.50 -11.32
CA LEU A 8 49.95 -17.30 -10.97
C LEU A 8 49.34 -16.89 -9.62
N MET A 9 50.17 -16.55 -8.63
CA MET A 9 49.68 -16.04 -7.34
C MET A 9 48.99 -14.68 -7.50
N ALA A 10 49.59 -13.76 -8.26
CA ALA A 10 48.97 -12.46 -8.53
C ALA A 10 47.62 -12.58 -9.25
N ILE A 11 47.48 -13.54 -10.17
CA ILE A 11 46.20 -13.83 -10.84
C ILE A 11 45.18 -14.39 -9.87
N LYS A 12 45.59 -15.29 -8.96
CA LYS A 12 44.71 -15.87 -7.95
C LYS A 12 44.17 -14.79 -6.99
N ASP A 13 45.06 -13.93 -6.49
CA ASP A 13 44.68 -12.85 -5.58
C ASP A 13 43.73 -11.85 -6.26
N LEU A 14 43.97 -11.53 -7.54
CA LEU A 14 43.08 -10.69 -8.33
C LEU A 14 41.71 -11.35 -8.53
N MET A 15 41.68 -12.65 -8.84
CA MET A 15 40.43 -13.39 -8.98
C MET A 15 39.63 -13.36 -7.68
N GLU A 16 40.26 -13.61 -6.53
CA GLU A 16 39.61 -13.59 -5.22
C GLU A 16 38.90 -12.25 -4.96
N VAL A 17 39.60 -11.12 -5.15
CA VAL A 17 39.01 -9.78 -5.03
C VAL A 17 37.83 -9.56 -5.98
N THR A 18 37.97 -9.96 -7.26
CA THR A 18 36.89 -9.76 -8.25
C THR A 18 35.67 -10.64 -8.00
N PHE A 19 35.84 -11.80 -7.37
CA PHE A 19 34.73 -12.67 -6.99
C PHE A 19 34.00 -12.12 -5.77
N ASP A 20 34.72 -11.61 -4.78
CA ASP A 20 34.12 -10.99 -3.59
C ASP A 20 33.30 -9.76 -3.97
N GLU A 21 33.86 -8.84 -4.76
CA GLU A 21 33.13 -7.65 -5.24
C GLU A 21 31.84 -8.02 -6.01
N ARG A 22 31.93 -9.04 -6.87
CA ARG A 22 30.75 -9.52 -7.62
C ARG A 22 29.71 -10.19 -6.73
N LEU A 23 30.15 -10.85 -5.66
CA LEU A 23 29.25 -11.49 -4.71
C LEU A 23 28.53 -10.45 -3.87
N ASP A 24 29.23 -9.42 -3.42
CA ASP A 24 28.67 -8.29 -2.68
C ASP A 24 27.63 -7.54 -3.52
N ASP A 25 27.96 -7.22 -4.78
CA ASP A 25 27.01 -6.62 -5.73
C ASP A 25 25.75 -7.49 -5.93
N ALA A 26 25.92 -8.81 -5.98
CA ALA A 26 24.80 -9.73 -6.15
C ALA A 26 23.94 -9.84 -4.88
N ILE A 27 24.55 -9.82 -3.69
CA ILE A 27 23.85 -9.85 -2.42
C ILE A 27 23.06 -8.54 -2.23
N GLU A 28 23.71 -7.38 -2.41
CA GLU A 28 23.05 -6.09 -2.23
C GLU A 28 21.89 -5.87 -3.22
N ASN A 29 22.03 -6.28 -4.48
CA ASN A 29 21.07 -5.87 -5.52
C ASN A 29 20.06 -6.95 -5.92
N ARG A 30 20.26 -8.22 -5.55
CA ARG A 30 19.43 -9.34 -6.06
C ARG A 30 18.88 -10.26 -4.98
N ILE A 31 19.38 -10.18 -3.75
CA ILE A 31 18.97 -11.07 -2.68
C ILE A 31 18.25 -10.25 -1.61
N ALA A 32 16.95 -10.47 -1.49
CA ALA A 32 16.18 -9.93 -0.37
C ALA A 32 16.70 -10.58 0.92
N THR A 33 17.16 -9.75 1.83
CA THR A 33 17.59 -10.12 3.18
C THR A 33 16.39 -10.19 4.12
N LYS A 34 16.60 -10.72 5.33
CA LYS A 34 15.56 -10.74 6.37
C LYS A 34 15.12 -9.34 6.77
N ASP A 35 16.04 -8.37 6.70
CA ASP A 35 15.75 -6.98 7.05
C ASP A 35 14.83 -6.35 5.99
N ASP A 36 15.01 -6.68 4.71
CA ASP A 36 14.16 -6.16 3.62
C ASP A 36 12.70 -6.59 3.74
N ILE A 37 12.45 -7.80 4.24
CA ILE A 37 11.09 -8.36 4.38
C ILE A 37 10.49 -8.15 5.77
N SER A 38 11.23 -7.58 6.71
CA SER A 38 10.82 -7.45 8.13
C SER A 38 9.57 -6.59 8.33
N HIS A 39 9.25 -5.72 7.37
CA HIS A 39 8.09 -4.83 7.41
C HIS A 39 6.92 -5.34 6.56
N LEU A 40 7.09 -6.47 5.87
CA LEU A 40 6.02 -7.07 5.10
C LEU A 40 5.04 -7.74 6.06
N PRO A 41 3.73 -7.44 5.97
CA PRO A 41 2.75 -8.09 6.79
C PRO A 41 2.69 -9.59 6.44
N THR A 42 2.36 -10.39 7.44
CA THR A 42 1.98 -11.77 7.21
C THR A 42 0.67 -11.82 6.42
N LYS A 43 0.42 -12.98 5.81
CA LYS A 43 -0.83 -13.24 5.08
C LYS A 43 -2.05 -12.93 5.95
N ASP A 44 -2.04 -13.40 7.19
CA ASP A 44 -3.18 -13.26 8.09
C ASP A 44 -3.38 -11.82 8.57
N GLU A 45 -2.29 -11.08 8.82
CA GLU A 45 -2.37 -9.65 9.14
C GLU A 45 -2.92 -8.83 7.98
N PHE A 46 -2.49 -9.13 6.75
CA PHE A 46 -2.99 -8.46 5.55
C PHE A 46 -4.49 -8.70 5.36
N TYR A 47 -4.93 -9.97 5.38
CA TYR A 47 -6.35 -10.28 5.19
C TYR A 47 -7.21 -9.77 6.35
N GLY A 48 -6.72 -9.85 7.59
CA GLY A 48 -7.44 -9.29 8.75
C GLY A 48 -7.66 -7.79 8.61
N LYS A 49 -6.65 -7.03 8.18
CA LYS A 49 -6.79 -5.58 7.94
C LYS A 49 -7.67 -5.26 6.74
N MET A 50 -7.60 -6.05 5.68
CA MET A 50 -8.48 -5.88 4.53
C MET A 50 -9.96 -6.13 4.89
N ASP A 51 -10.24 -7.17 5.69
CA ASP A 51 -11.61 -7.47 6.14
C ASP A 51 -12.16 -6.35 7.04
N GLU A 52 -11.34 -5.79 7.94
CA GLU A 52 -11.67 -4.63 8.76
C GLU A 52 -12.08 -3.42 7.89
N VAL A 53 -11.22 -3.04 6.94
CA VAL A 53 -11.48 -1.92 6.01
C VAL A 53 -12.73 -2.15 5.17
N MET A 54 -12.93 -3.37 4.66
CA MET A 54 -14.12 -3.71 3.89
C MET A 54 -15.40 -3.67 4.74
N GLY A 55 -15.31 -4.04 6.02
CA GLY A 55 -16.40 -3.90 6.98
C GLY A 55 -16.79 -2.44 7.19
N GLU A 56 -15.82 -1.56 7.44
CA GLU A 56 -16.08 -0.12 7.60
C GLU A 56 -16.68 0.50 6.33
N LEU A 57 -16.16 0.16 5.15
CA LEU A 57 -16.70 0.64 3.87
C LEU A 57 -18.15 0.23 3.66
N LYS A 58 -18.51 -0.99 4.08
CA LYS A 58 -19.90 -1.46 4.02
C LYS A 58 -20.80 -0.62 4.93
N VAL A 59 -20.38 -0.37 6.16
CA VAL A 59 -21.12 0.46 7.12
C VAL A 59 -21.32 1.88 6.59
N ILE A 60 -20.29 2.49 5.98
CA ILE A 60 -20.39 3.81 5.37
C ILE A 60 -21.42 3.82 4.24
N ARG A 61 -21.41 2.80 3.37
CA ARG A 61 -22.36 2.71 2.25
C ARG A 61 -23.81 2.59 2.74
N GLU A 62 -24.05 1.74 3.73
CA GLU A 62 -25.38 1.60 4.35
C GLU A 62 -25.83 2.91 5.02
N GLY A 63 -24.91 3.59 5.71
CA GLY A 63 -25.16 4.91 6.29
C GLY A 63 -25.53 5.97 5.25
N GLN A 64 -24.84 5.99 4.11
CA GLN A 64 -25.14 6.89 3.00
C GLN A 64 -26.53 6.62 2.41
N GLU A 65 -26.90 5.36 2.22
CA GLU A 65 -28.23 4.98 1.72
C GLU A 65 -29.34 5.49 2.65
N ILE A 66 -29.18 5.30 3.96
CA ILE A 66 -30.12 5.80 4.97
C ILE A 66 -30.22 7.33 4.92
N LEU A 67 -29.09 8.03 4.80
CA LEU A 67 -29.07 9.49 4.70
C LEU A 67 -29.78 9.98 3.44
N THR A 68 -29.51 9.35 2.29
CA THR A 68 -30.17 9.67 1.02
C THR A 68 -31.69 9.51 1.15
N HIS A 69 -32.16 8.40 1.71
CA HIS A 69 -33.59 8.17 1.91
C HIS A 69 -34.22 9.21 2.85
N LYS A 70 -33.58 9.50 4.00
CA LYS A 70 -34.09 10.52 4.94
C LYS A 70 -34.12 11.93 4.32
N VAL A 71 -33.09 12.31 3.59
CA VAL A 71 -33.02 13.66 2.99
C VAL A 71 -34.07 13.81 1.90
N TYR A 72 -34.08 12.92 0.90
CA TYR A 72 -34.94 13.10 -0.28
C TYR A 72 -36.39 12.68 -0.06
N GLU A 73 -36.66 11.68 0.78
CA GLU A 73 -38.03 11.16 0.94
C GLU A 73 -38.77 11.73 2.17
N ASP A 74 -38.05 12.15 3.22
CA ASP A 74 -38.68 12.75 4.42
C ASP A 74 -38.43 14.25 4.53
N HIS A 75 -37.16 14.67 4.61
CA HIS A 75 -36.82 16.06 4.91
C HIS A 75 -37.20 17.01 3.77
N GLU A 76 -36.83 16.69 2.53
CA GLU A 76 -37.05 17.56 1.37
C GLU A 76 -38.54 17.89 1.15
N PRO A 77 -39.48 16.92 1.16
CA PRO A 77 -40.91 17.23 1.04
C PRO A 77 -41.45 18.06 2.21
N ARG A 78 -40.96 17.81 3.43
CA ARG A 78 -41.39 18.56 4.62
C ARG A 78 -40.90 20.00 4.60
N ILE A 79 -39.64 20.21 4.24
CA ILE A 79 -39.04 21.54 4.07
C ILE A 79 -39.80 22.29 2.98
N SER A 80 -39.98 21.68 1.79
CA SER A 80 -40.77 22.23 0.69
C SER A 80 -42.18 22.65 1.13
N LYS A 81 -42.84 21.85 1.98
CA LYS A 81 -44.18 22.17 2.51
C LYS A 81 -44.16 23.35 3.48
N VAL A 82 -43.13 23.48 4.30
CA VAL A 82 -42.96 24.60 5.23
C VAL A 82 -42.60 25.87 4.50
N GLU A 83 -41.66 25.83 3.55
CA GLU A 83 -41.26 26.96 2.71
C GLU A 83 -42.45 27.54 1.94
N LYS A 84 -43.27 26.69 1.32
CA LYS A 84 -44.51 27.10 0.64
C LYS A 84 -45.49 27.81 1.58
N LYS A 85 -45.63 27.34 2.82
CA LYS A 85 -46.53 27.96 3.81
C LYS A 85 -46.02 29.31 4.30
N LEU A 86 -44.71 29.46 4.42
CA LEU A 86 -44.07 30.66 4.95
C LEU A 86 -43.64 31.65 3.85
N GLN A 87 -43.83 31.29 2.57
CA GLN A 87 -43.40 32.07 1.41
C GLN A 87 -41.89 32.39 1.41
N ILE A 88 -41.10 31.46 1.95
CA ILE A 88 -39.64 31.56 1.99
C ILE A 88 -39.09 30.93 0.70
N GLN A 89 -38.13 31.58 0.06
CA GLN A 89 -37.40 31.01 -1.08
C GLN A 89 -36.13 30.33 -0.56
N SER A 90 -35.88 29.12 -1.04
CA SER A 90 -34.64 28.41 -0.75
C SER A 90 -33.48 29.09 -1.48
N SER A 91 -32.45 29.51 -0.74
CA SER A 91 -31.21 30.01 -1.33
C SER A 91 -30.35 28.81 -1.70
N ALA A 92 -30.19 28.59 -3.00
CA ALA A 92 -29.23 27.64 -3.56
C ALA A 92 -27.78 28.03 -3.20
#